data_AF-A0A8C0JSE0-F1
#
_entry.id   AF-A0A8C0JSE0-F1
#
_cell.length_a   1.000
_cell.length_b   1.000
_cell.length_c   1.000
_cell.angle_alpha   90.00
_cell.angle_beta   90.00
_cell.angle_gamma   90.00
#
_symmetry.space_group_name_H-M   'P 1'
#
loop_
_entity.id
_entity.type
_entity.pdbx_description
1 polymer ?
#
loop_
_entity_poly.entity_id
_entity_poly.type
_entity_poly.pdbx_seq_one_letter_code
_entity_poly.pdbx_strand_id
1 'polypeptide(L)'
;MLCALRVWGAGPRWGPPAPLLLLVRGRKTRHDLPAKSKVGRVATPPTVDPVEFFVLTERYRQYRQTVRALRLEFVTEVRKKAHEARAGVLAERKALQDATEHRDLMAWNQAENQRLHELRLARLRQEAREQQQRQAEEEARRAREAQAWAQLKEQEVLQLQVGRVSGPGAKGREQLLGGSPGRGAVGHWPAH
;
A
#
# COMPACT_ATOMS: atom_id res chain seq x y z
N MET A 1 -49.42 -15.11 1.00
CA MET A 1 -48.45 -16.09 1.53
C MET A 1 -47.06 -15.64 1.11
N LEU A 2 -46.39 -14.93 2.02
CA LEU A 2 -45.02 -14.44 1.88
C LEU A 2 -44.05 -15.61 2.04
N CYS A 3 -43.12 -15.78 1.09
CA CYS A 3 -41.84 -16.45 1.37
C CYS A 3 -40.72 -15.59 0.78
N ALA A 4 -40.28 -14.63 1.58
CA ALA A 4 -39.02 -13.94 1.44
C ALA A 4 -37.95 -14.63 2.31
N LEU A 5 -36.70 -14.36 1.96
CA LEU A 5 -35.45 -14.59 2.71
C LEU A 5 -34.77 -15.95 2.46
N ARG A 6 -33.74 -15.97 1.59
CA ARG A 6 -32.29 -15.74 1.87
C ARG A 6 -31.70 -16.97 2.63
N VAL A 7 -30.53 -17.52 2.30
CA VAL A 7 -29.20 -16.90 2.44
C VAL A 7 -28.14 -17.83 1.81
N TRP A 8 -27.23 -17.20 1.05
CA TRP A 8 -25.80 -17.43 0.83
C TRP A 8 -25.14 -18.82 0.88
N GLY A 9 -24.50 -19.15 -0.23
CA GLY A 9 -23.48 -20.20 -0.30
C GLY A 9 -22.85 -20.27 -1.68
N ALA A 10 -22.17 -19.22 -2.14
CA ALA A 10 -21.33 -19.31 -3.34
C ALA A 10 -20.16 -18.33 -3.20
N GLY A 11 -18.96 -18.87 -2.95
CA GLY A 11 -17.72 -18.11 -2.91
C GLY A 11 -17.44 -17.37 -4.23
N PRO A 12 -16.37 -16.57 -4.30
CA PRO A 12 -16.10 -15.75 -5.47
C PRO A 12 -15.83 -16.67 -6.66
N ARG A 13 -16.76 -16.68 -7.63
CA ARG A 13 -16.53 -17.27 -8.95
C ARG A 13 -15.51 -16.40 -9.67
N TRP A 14 -14.22 -16.61 -9.40
CA TRP A 14 -13.15 -16.23 -10.31
C TRP A 14 -13.13 -17.20 -11.51
N GLY A 15 -14.23 -17.23 -12.25
CA GLY A 15 -14.25 -17.68 -13.63
C GLY A 15 -14.31 -16.45 -14.51
N PRO A 16 -13.74 -16.46 -15.73
CA PRO A 16 -13.97 -15.38 -16.68
C PRO A 16 -15.49 -15.16 -16.81
N PRO A 17 -15.96 -13.90 -16.88
CA PRO A 17 -17.38 -13.62 -17.09
C PRO A 17 -17.84 -14.45 -18.30
N ALA A 18 -18.92 -15.19 -18.13
CA ALA A 18 -19.53 -15.94 -19.23
C ALA A 18 -19.61 -14.97 -20.42
N PRO A 19 -19.01 -15.30 -21.58
CA PRO A 19 -19.00 -14.36 -22.70
C PRO A 19 -20.45 -13.98 -22.94
N LEU A 20 -20.74 -12.69 -22.76
CA LEU A 20 -21.99 -12.09 -23.20
C LEU A 20 -22.21 -12.62 -24.61
N LEU A 21 -23.35 -13.28 -24.83
CA LEU A 21 -23.74 -13.79 -26.14
C LEU A 21 -23.88 -12.58 -27.07
N LEU A 22 -22.74 -12.10 -27.57
CA LEU A 22 -22.66 -11.15 -28.66
C LEU A 22 -23.48 -11.80 -29.77
N LEU A 23 -24.64 -11.20 -30.03
CA LEU A 23 -25.48 -11.55 -31.15
C LEU A 23 -24.58 -11.42 -32.38
N VAL A 24 -24.07 -12.55 -32.87
CA VAL A 24 -23.26 -12.59 -34.08
C VAL A 24 -24.20 -12.13 -35.19
N ARG A 25 -23.98 -10.90 -35.66
CA ARG A 25 -24.79 -10.24 -36.68
C ARG A 25 -24.99 -11.23 -37.85
N GLY A 26 -26.23 -11.64 -38.10
CA GLY A 26 -26.60 -12.53 -39.20
C GLY A 26 -26.91 -13.99 -38.84
N ARG A 27 -26.81 -14.42 -37.58
CA ARG A 27 -27.36 -15.73 -37.13
C ARG A 27 -28.73 -15.55 -36.46
N LYS A 28 -29.62 -16.52 -36.66
CA LYS A 28 -30.96 -16.53 -36.05
C LYS A 28 -30.87 -16.71 -34.54
N THR A 29 -31.69 -15.96 -33.81
CA THR A 29 -31.91 -16.09 -32.37
C THR A 29 -32.94 -17.16 -32.05
N ARG A 30 -33.10 -17.48 -30.76
CA ARG A 30 -34.14 -18.42 -30.29
C ARG A 30 -35.56 -17.92 -30.56
N HIS A 31 -35.78 -16.61 -30.59
CA HIS A 31 -37.10 -15.99 -30.78
C HIS A 31 -37.44 -15.75 -32.26
N ASP A 32 -36.47 -15.95 -33.16
CA ASP A 32 -36.68 -15.76 -34.59
C ASP A 32 -37.49 -16.91 -35.16
N LEU A 33 -38.47 -16.57 -35.99
CA LEU A 33 -39.28 -17.59 -36.65
C LEU A 33 -38.46 -18.35 -37.72
N PRO A 34 -38.69 -19.67 -37.86
CA PRO A 34 -38.12 -20.44 -38.96
C PRO A 34 -38.64 -19.91 -40.30
N ALA A 35 -37.82 -20.05 -41.35
CA ALA A 35 -38.25 -19.63 -42.68
C ALA A 35 -39.37 -20.57 -43.18
N LYS A 36 -40.38 -20.03 -43.88
CA LYS A 36 -41.52 -20.81 -44.40
C LYS A 36 -41.06 -22.03 -45.23
N SER A 37 -40.01 -21.89 -46.02
CA SER A 37 -39.40 -22.98 -46.82
C SER A 37 -38.68 -24.07 -46.00
N LYS A 38 -38.45 -23.86 -44.71
CA LYS A 38 -37.77 -24.80 -43.80
C LYS A 38 -38.69 -25.41 -42.74
N VAL A 39 -39.91 -24.88 -42.55
CA VAL A 39 -40.87 -25.34 -41.53
C VAL A 39 -41.19 -26.84 -41.68
N GLY A 40 -41.35 -27.34 -42.90
CA GLY A 40 -41.61 -28.76 -43.19
C GLY A 40 -40.39 -29.55 -43.63
N ARG A 41 -39.19 -28.95 -43.68
CA ARG A 41 -38.00 -29.63 -44.23
C ARG A 41 -37.31 -30.45 -43.15
N VAL A 42 -37.47 -31.76 -43.22
CA VAL A 42 -36.70 -32.74 -42.43
C VAL A 42 -35.41 -33.11 -43.18
N ALA A 43 -34.32 -33.34 -42.46
CA ALA A 43 -33.08 -33.81 -43.07
C ALA A 43 -33.20 -35.30 -43.42
N THR A 44 -33.22 -35.61 -44.73
CA THR A 44 -33.21 -37.00 -45.20
C THR A 44 -31.80 -37.58 -45.03
N PRO A 45 -31.66 -38.75 -44.37
CA PRO A 45 -30.36 -39.40 -44.25
C PRO A 45 -29.84 -39.82 -45.64
N PRO A 46 -28.52 -39.72 -45.88
CA PRO A 46 -27.92 -40.23 -47.11
C PRO A 46 -27.98 -41.76 -47.15
N THR A 47 -27.88 -42.32 -48.36
CA THR A 47 -27.70 -43.77 -48.55
C THR A 47 -26.32 -44.19 -48.03
N VAL A 48 -26.24 -45.39 -47.44
CA VAL A 48 -25.01 -45.90 -46.79
C VAL A 48 -24.70 -47.29 -47.33
N ASP A 49 -23.46 -47.50 -47.77
CA ASP A 49 -22.93 -48.83 -48.07
C ASP A 49 -22.54 -49.54 -46.75
N PRO A 50 -23.12 -50.72 -46.43
CA PRO A 50 -22.82 -51.43 -45.20
C PRO A 50 -21.34 -51.85 -45.07
N VAL A 51 -20.66 -52.17 -46.18
CA VAL A 51 -19.26 -52.63 -46.14
C VAL A 51 -18.33 -51.48 -45.79
N GLU A 52 -18.44 -50.36 -46.50
CA GLU A 52 -17.66 -49.15 -46.20
C GLU A 52 -17.96 -48.64 -44.78
N PHE A 53 -19.23 -48.62 -44.38
CA PHE A 53 -19.63 -48.14 -43.06
C PHE A 53 -19.00 -48.97 -41.94
N PHE A 54 -18.93 -50.30 -42.09
CA PHE A 54 -18.27 -51.17 -41.12
C PHE A 54 -16.76 -50.87 -41.01
N VAL A 55 -16.07 -50.81 -42.15
CA VAL A 55 -14.63 -50.50 -42.19
C VAL A 55 -14.32 -49.14 -41.57
N LEU A 56 -15.11 -48.12 -41.90
CA LEU A 56 -14.97 -46.79 -41.31
C LEU A 56 -15.21 -46.83 -39.80
N THR A 57 -16.25 -47.52 -39.34
CA THR A 57 -16.56 -47.62 -37.91
C THR A 57 -15.39 -48.20 -37.12
N GLU A 58 -14.79 -49.29 -37.60
CA GLU A 58 -13.63 -49.91 -36.94
C GLU A 58 -12.38 -49.03 -37.00
N ARG A 59 -12.11 -48.38 -38.14
CA ARG A 59 -10.99 -47.42 -38.25
C ARG A 59 -11.16 -46.26 -37.27
N TYR A 60 -12.36 -45.71 -37.15
CA TYR A 60 -12.65 -44.64 -36.19
C TYR A 60 -12.54 -45.11 -34.75
N ARG A 61 -12.96 -46.34 -34.44
CA ARG A 61 -12.81 -46.95 -33.12
C ARG A 61 -11.32 -47.03 -32.74
N GLN A 62 -10.50 -47.62 -33.60
CA GLN A 62 -9.06 -47.76 -33.40
C GLN A 62 -8.37 -46.40 -33.28
N TYR A 63 -8.66 -45.48 -34.21
CA TYR A 63 -8.12 -44.12 -34.17
C TYR A 63 -8.45 -43.40 -32.86
N ARG A 64 -9.73 -43.43 -32.44
CA ARG A 64 -10.15 -42.77 -31.19
C ARG A 64 -9.50 -43.41 -29.96
N GLN A 65 -9.28 -44.72 -29.97
CA GLN A 65 -8.57 -45.40 -28.90
C GLN A 65 -7.12 -44.88 -28.80
N THR A 66 -6.40 -44.83 -29.92
CA THR A 66 -5.02 -44.32 -29.96
C THR A 66 -4.93 -42.86 -29.54
N VAL A 67 -5.79 -42.00 -30.09
CA VAL A 67 -5.80 -40.57 -29.74
C VAL A 67 -6.19 -40.34 -28.28
N ARG A 68 -7.07 -41.18 -27.72
CA ARG A 68 -7.42 -41.12 -26.29
C ARG A 68 -6.22 -41.50 -25.42
N ALA A 69 -5.45 -42.53 -25.79
CA ALA A 69 -4.22 -42.90 -25.10
C ALA A 69 -3.21 -41.75 -25.14
N LEU A 70 -2.95 -41.16 -26.31
CA LEU A 70 -2.06 -40.00 -26.46
C LEU A 70 -2.51 -38.80 -25.61
N ARG A 71 -3.83 -38.55 -25.55
CA ARG A 71 -4.36 -37.49 -24.68
C ARG A 71 -4.05 -37.74 -23.21
N LEU A 72 -4.13 -38.98 -22.74
CA LEU A 72 -3.79 -39.32 -21.36
C LEU A 72 -2.31 -39.09 -21.09
N GLU A 73 -1.42 -39.48 -22.01
CA GLU A 73 0.02 -39.18 -21.90
C GLU A 73 0.25 -37.67 -21.73
N PHE A 74 -0.31 -36.84 -22.62
CA PHE A 74 -0.17 -35.38 -22.50
C PHE A 74 -0.75 -34.82 -21.21
N VAL A 75 -1.89 -35.34 -20.74
CA VAL A 75 -2.45 -34.92 -19.45
C VAL A 75 -1.52 -35.28 -18.30
N THR A 76 -0.87 -36.45 -18.33
CA THR A 76 0.10 -36.82 -17.29
C THR A 76 1.35 -35.96 -17.35
N GLU A 77 1.87 -35.62 -18.53
CA GLU A 77 3.00 -34.71 -18.69
C GLU A 77 2.70 -33.31 -18.15
N VAL A 78 1.54 -32.75 -18.48
CA VAL A 78 1.11 -31.45 -17.96
C VAL A 78 1.01 -31.49 -16.43
N ARG A 79 0.46 -32.56 -15.87
CA ARG A 79 0.38 -32.73 -14.41
C ARG A 79 1.75 -32.87 -13.77
N LYS A 80 2.68 -33.64 -14.36
CA LYS A 80 4.06 -33.79 -13.89
C LYS A 80 4.79 -32.44 -13.89
N LYS A 81 4.74 -31.71 -15.01
CA LYS A 81 5.35 -30.36 -15.12
C LYS A 81 4.76 -29.38 -14.11
N ALA A 82 3.45 -29.40 -13.91
CA ALA A 82 2.80 -28.55 -12.90
C ALA A 82 3.23 -28.91 -11.47
N HIS A 83 3.42 -30.20 -11.18
CA HIS A 83 3.93 -30.66 -9.90
C HIS A 83 5.40 -30.26 -9.71
N GLU A 84 6.27 -30.51 -10.69
CA GLU A 84 7.68 -30.11 -10.68
C GLU A 84 7.87 -28.60 -10.54
N ALA A 85 7.02 -27.80 -11.16
CA ALA A 85 7.07 -26.34 -10.99
C ALA A 85 6.71 -25.89 -9.56
N ARG A 86 5.84 -26.63 -8.87
CA ARG A 86 5.36 -26.28 -7.51
C ARG A 86 6.25 -26.85 -6.40
N ALA A 87 6.62 -28.12 -6.54
CA ALA A 87 7.29 -28.94 -5.52
C ALA A 87 8.40 -29.79 -6.14
N GLY A 88 9.01 -29.30 -7.24
CA GLY A 88 10.19 -29.93 -7.80
C GLY A 88 11.42 -29.60 -6.96
N VAL A 89 12.36 -30.54 -6.92
CA VAL A 89 13.62 -30.41 -6.17
C VAL A 89 14.37 -29.13 -6.51
N LEU A 90 14.38 -28.72 -7.78
CA LEU A 90 15.01 -27.46 -8.21
C LEU A 90 14.27 -26.23 -7.68
N ALA A 91 12.94 -26.25 -7.67
CA ALA A 91 12.13 -25.16 -7.13
C ALA A 91 12.35 -25.02 -5.62
N GLU A 92 12.40 -26.13 -4.88
CA GLU A 92 12.66 -26.13 -3.44
C GLU A 92 14.09 -25.67 -3.11
N ARG A 93 15.10 -26.18 -3.84
CA ARG A 93 16.49 -25.75 -3.66
C ARG A 93 16.65 -24.25 -3.90
N LYS A 94 16.04 -23.74 -4.97
CA LYS A 94 16.06 -22.31 -5.27
C LYS A 94 15.35 -21.51 -4.19
N ALA A 95 14.17 -21.94 -3.74
CA ALA A 95 13.45 -21.28 -2.66
C ALA A 95 14.27 -21.21 -1.37
N LEU A 96 15.02 -22.27 -1.04
CA LEU A 96 15.94 -22.27 0.10
C LEU A 96 17.12 -21.31 -0.12
N GLN A 97 17.73 -21.31 -1.31
CA GLN A 97 18.80 -20.38 -1.66
C GLN A 97 18.34 -18.93 -1.55
N ASP A 98 17.22 -18.58 -2.19
CA ASP A 98 16.62 -17.25 -2.15
C ASP A 98 16.32 -16.82 -0.69
N ALA A 99 15.83 -17.75 0.14
CA ALA A 99 15.57 -17.49 1.55
C ALA A 99 16.86 -17.28 2.37
N THR A 100 17.94 -18.01 2.07
CA THR A 100 19.25 -17.79 2.71
C THR A 100 19.86 -16.47 2.29
N GLU A 101 19.86 -16.15 0.99
CA GLU A 101 20.36 -14.88 0.47
C GLU A 101 19.60 -13.70 1.08
N HIS A 102 18.27 -13.81 1.20
CA HIS A 102 17.46 -12.79 1.87
C HIS A 102 17.90 -12.60 3.34
N ARG A 103 18.13 -13.69 4.08
CA ARG A 103 18.60 -13.58 5.48
C ARG A 103 19.96 -12.90 5.56
N ASP A 104 20.87 -13.24 4.66
CA ASP A 104 22.21 -12.65 4.61
C ASP A 104 22.14 -11.15 4.30
N LEU A 105 21.28 -10.75 3.35
CA LEU A 105 21.03 -9.34 3.04
C LEU A 105 20.40 -8.59 4.22
N MET A 106 19.48 -9.22 4.96
CA MET A 106 18.89 -8.61 6.16
C MET A 106 19.94 -8.46 7.27
N ALA A 107 20.80 -9.45 7.46
CA ALA A 107 21.89 -9.37 8.44
C ALA A 107 22.88 -8.25 8.08
N TRP A 108 23.25 -8.14 6.80
CA TRP A 108 24.09 -7.05 6.31
C TRP A 108 23.44 -5.67 6.51
N ASN A 109 22.15 -5.55 6.20
CA ASN A 109 21.41 -4.30 6.41
C ASN A 109 21.37 -3.90 7.89
N GLN A 110 21.18 -4.87 8.79
CA GLN A 110 21.23 -4.62 10.23
C GLN A 110 22.60 -4.14 10.68
N ALA A 111 23.68 -4.76 10.21
CA ALA A 111 25.04 -4.35 10.52
C ALA A 111 25.33 -2.91 10.03
N GLU A 112 24.91 -2.57 8.81
CA GLU A 112 25.11 -1.22 8.28
C GLU A 112 24.25 -0.19 9.03
N ASN A 113 23.02 -0.54 9.40
CA ASN A 113 22.17 0.34 10.24
C ASN A 113 22.78 0.58 11.62
N GLN A 114 23.39 -0.44 12.24
CA GLN A 114 24.11 -0.30 13.51
C GLN A 114 25.29 0.66 13.36
N ARG A 115 26.11 0.48 12.33
CA ARG A 115 27.22 1.39 12.02
C ARG A 115 26.75 2.84 11.84
N LEU A 116 25.67 3.06 11.08
CA LEU A 116 25.11 4.39 10.88
C LEU A 116 24.50 4.97 12.17
N HIS A 117 23.94 4.13 13.03
CA HIS A 117 23.41 4.55 14.32
C HIS A 117 24.53 5.06 15.24
N GLU A 118 25.67 4.37 15.31
CA GLU A 118 26.83 4.81 16.09
C GLU A 118 27.34 6.17 15.61
N LEU A 119 27.44 6.37 14.29
CA LEU A 119 27.83 7.66 13.70
C LEU A 119 26.82 8.76 14.02
N ARG A 120 25.52 8.46 14.02
CA ARG A 120 24.46 9.39 14.43
C ARG A 120 24.61 9.78 15.90
N LEU A 121 24.85 8.82 16.79
CA LEU A 121 25.06 9.10 18.21
C LEU A 121 26.30 9.97 18.44
N ALA A 122 27.39 9.71 17.72
CA ALA A 122 28.60 10.54 17.79
C ALA A 122 28.31 11.99 17.37
N ARG A 123 27.59 12.19 16.26
CA ARG A 123 27.16 13.51 15.80
C ARG A 123 26.29 14.23 16.81
N LEU A 124 25.25 13.57 17.34
CA LEU A 124 24.34 14.15 18.33
C LEU A 124 25.07 14.57 19.62
N ARG A 125 26.06 13.78 20.06
CA ARG A 125 26.90 14.15 21.22
C ARG A 125 27.70 15.42 20.96
N GLN A 126 28.19 15.61 19.75
CA GLN A 126 28.91 16.82 19.37
C GLN A 126 27.97 18.02 19.30
N GLU A 127 26.82 17.88 18.64
CA GLU A 127 25.78 18.92 18.57
C GLU A 127 25.32 19.35 19.98
N ALA A 128 25.15 18.39 20.91
CA ALA A 128 24.78 18.70 22.29
C ALA A 128 25.85 19.54 23.02
N ARG A 129 27.14 19.26 22.80
CA ARG A 129 28.24 20.06 23.38
C ARG A 129 28.25 21.47 22.82
N GLU A 130 28.08 21.62 21.51
CA GLU A 130 28.00 22.93 20.86
C GLU A 130 26.78 23.73 21.34
N GLN A 131 25.63 23.07 21.52
CA GLN A 131 24.44 23.71 22.09
C GLN A 131 24.66 24.18 23.54
N GLN A 132 25.32 23.37 24.38
CA GLN A 132 25.66 23.77 25.74
C GLN A 132 26.57 24.99 25.78
N GLN A 133 27.56 25.07 24.88
CA GLN A 133 28.43 26.25 24.76
C GLN A 133 27.63 27.50 24.36
N ARG A 134 26.77 27.38 23.34
CA ARG A 134 25.89 28.48 22.92
C ARG A 134 24.95 28.93 24.04
N GLN A 135 24.37 28.00 24.78
CA GLN A 135 23.51 28.31 25.94
C GLN A 135 24.28 29.05 27.03
N ALA A 136 25.49 28.60 27.38
CA ALA A 136 26.33 29.28 28.37
C ALA A 136 26.70 30.71 27.92
N GLU A 137 27.00 30.91 26.63
CA GLU A 137 27.25 32.25 26.07
C GLU A 137 26.00 33.14 26.13
N GLU A 138 24.83 32.60 25.78
CA GLU A 138 23.55 33.32 25.87
C GLU A 138 23.19 33.69 27.31
N GLU A 139 23.37 32.77 28.26
CA GLU A 139 23.16 33.02 29.69
C GLU A 139 24.12 34.08 30.21
N ALA A 140 25.40 34.04 29.83
CA ALA A 140 26.36 35.08 30.19
C ALA A 140 25.99 36.45 29.62
N ARG A 141 25.47 36.51 28.38
CA ARG A 141 24.96 37.76 27.78
C ARG A 141 23.74 38.28 28.55
N ARG A 142 22.75 37.42 28.82
CA ARG A 142 21.55 37.78 29.59
C ARG A 142 21.88 38.27 31.00
N ALA A 143 22.86 37.65 31.67
CA ALA A 143 23.32 38.08 32.98
C ALA A 143 23.92 39.50 32.95
N ARG A 144 24.73 39.82 31.93
CA ARG A 144 25.30 41.17 31.75
C ARG A 144 24.21 42.20 31.47
N GLU A 145 23.25 41.88 30.59
CA GLU A 145 22.10 42.74 30.30
C GLU A 145 21.25 42.99 31.54
N ALA A 146 20.97 41.94 32.33
CA ALA A 146 20.23 42.06 33.59
C ALA A 146 20.97 42.91 34.63
N GLN A 147 22.29 42.77 34.76
CA GLN A 147 23.11 43.62 35.64
C GLN A 147 23.08 45.08 35.21
N ALA A 148 23.26 45.36 33.92
CA ALA A 148 23.16 46.73 33.40
C ALA A 148 21.77 47.33 33.64
N TRP A 149 20.71 46.53 33.47
CA TRP A 149 19.35 46.96 33.74
C TRP A 149 19.10 47.24 35.23
N ALA A 150 19.59 46.38 36.12
CA ALA A 150 19.51 46.60 37.56
C ALA A 150 20.21 47.90 37.99
N GLN A 151 21.42 48.15 37.47
CA GLN A 151 22.16 49.39 37.74
C GLN A 151 21.41 50.64 37.27
N LEU A 152 20.81 50.60 36.07
CA LEU A 152 19.98 51.71 35.56
C LEU A 152 18.77 51.96 36.48
N LYS A 153 18.10 50.90 36.95
CA LYS A 153 16.95 51.02 37.86
C LYS A 153 17.35 51.52 39.24
N GLU A 154 18.50 51.09 39.77
CA GLU A 154 19.06 51.63 41.02
C GLU A 154 19.33 53.14 40.89
N GLN A 155 19.91 53.59 39.78
CA GLN A 155 20.13 55.01 39.51
C GLN A 155 18.81 55.80 39.41
N GLU A 156 17.79 55.27 38.73
CA GLU A 156 16.46 55.88 38.68
C GLU A 156 15.85 56.02 40.08
N VAL A 157 15.95 54.98 40.92
CA VAL A 157 15.44 55.02 42.31
C VAL A 157 16.19 56.08 43.13
N LEU A 158 17.52 56.13 43.04
CA LEU A 158 18.33 57.15 43.71
C LEU A 158 17.97 58.58 43.24
N GLN A 159 17.75 58.78 41.94
CA GLN A 159 17.30 60.07 41.40
C GLN A 159 15.92 60.47 41.95
N LEU A 160 14.98 59.53 42.05
CA LEU A 160 13.66 59.79 42.66
C LEU A 160 13.77 60.06 44.17
N GLN A 161 14.77 59.51 44.86
CA GLN A 161 15.04 59.74 46.28
C GLN A 161 15.67 61.11 46.55
N VAL A 162 16.60 61.56 45.69
CA VAL A 162 17.18 62.93 45.73
C VAL A 162 16.16 63.98 45.29
N GLY A 163 15.37 63.69 44.25
CA GLY A 163 14.29 64.56 43.78
C GLY A 163 13.16 64.77 44.79
N ARG A 164 13.00 63.86 45.77
CA ARG A 164 12.07 64.03 46.90
C ARG A 164 12.46 65.12 47.90
N VAL A 165 13.68 65.64 47.87
CA VAL A 165 14.12 66.75 48.76
C VAL A 165 13.91 68.13 48.12
N SER A 166 13.41 68.23 46.88
CA SER A 166 13.09 69.53 46.28
C SER A 166 11.86 69.50 45.36
N GLY A 167 10.69 69.78 45.94
CA GLY A 167 9.60 70.50 45.24
C GLY A 167 8.28 69.74 45.00
N PRO A 168 7.12 70.44 44.99
CA PRO A 168 5.81 69.90 45.35
C PRO A 168 4.99 69.36 44.17
N GLY A 169 3.88 68.69 44.50
CA GLY A 169 3.10 67.84 43.61
C GLY A 169 2.34 68.50 42.45
N ALA A 170 1.92 67.64 41.52
CA ALA A 170 0.90 67.93 40.53
C ALA A 170 0.13 66.65 40.19
N LYS A 171 -1.15 66.88 39.85
CA LYS A 171 -2.29 65.98 39.89
C LYS A 171 -2.32 64.92 38.78
N GLY A 172 -3.13 63.89 39.05
CA GLY A 172 -3.39 62.76 38.18
C GLY A 172 -4.06 63.08 36.84
N ARG A 173 -3.94 62.11 35.94
CA ARG A 173 -4.89 61.82 34.88
C ARG A 173 -4.90 60.32 34.62
N GLU A 174 -6.07 59.73 34.80
CA GLU A 174 -6.44 58.39 34.37
C GLU A 174 -6.29 58.27 32.84
N GLN A 175 -5.74 57.15 32.38
CA GLN A 175 -6.11 56.53 31.12
C GLN A 175 -6.19 55.02 31.32
N LEU A 176 -7.37 54.48 31.06
CA LEU A 176 -7.72 53.07 31.05
C LEU A 176 -8.01 52.65 29.61
N LEU A 177 -7.72 51.38 29.33
CA LEU A 177 -8.05 50.57 28.14
C LEU A 177 -7.09 50.75 26.94
N GLY A 178 -6.47 49.72 26.37
CA GLY A 178 -6.54 48.28 26.58
C GLY A 178 -5.72 47.57 25.50
N GLY A 179 -5.30 46.33 25.75
CA GLY A 179 -4.64 45.50 24.73
C GLY A 179 -3.75 44.40 25.28
N SER A 180 -4.35 43.29 25.69
CA SER A 180 -3.68 41.98 25.72
C SER A 180 -3.89 41.31 24.35
N PRO A 181 -2.93 40.53 23.83
CA PRO A 181 -2.90 39.08 24.11
C PRO A 181 -1.45 38.56 24.28
N GLY A 182 -1.14 37.39 24.84
CA GLY A 182 -1.96 36.20 25.06
C GLY A 182 -1.60 35.07 24.09
N ARG A 183 -0.57 34.27 24.45
CA ARG A 183 -0.34 32.83 24.16
C ARG A 183 -0.11 32.35 22.71
N GLY A 184 1.00 31.61 22.56
CA GLY A 184 0.96 30.21 22.12
C GLY A 184 1.10 29.94 20.62
N ALA A 185 2.33 29.94 20.12
CA ALA A 185 2.66 29.22 18.88
C ALA A 185 3.09 27.79 19.23
N VAL A 186 2.14 26.86 19.16
CA VAL A 186 2.42 25.41 19.14
C VAL A 186 2.93 25.08 17.74
N GLY A 187 4.24 24.90 17.62
CA GLY A 187 4.86 24.31 16.42
C GLY A 187 4.60 22.81 16.40
N HIS A 188 3.63 22.40 15.60
CA HIS A 188 3.40 21.00 15.26
C HIS A 188 4.40 20.61 14.15
N TRP A 189 5.26 19.64 14.42
CA TRP A 189 6.14 19.01 13.44
C TRP A 189 5.35 18.08 12.52
N PRO A 190 5.67 18.00 11.21
CA PRO A 190 5.25 16.86 10.41
C PRO A 190 6.25 15.71 10.62
N ALA A 191 5.72 14.55 10.99
CA ALA A 191 6.45 13.29 10.89
C ALA A 191 6.41 12.80 9.44
N HIS A 192 7.58 12.42 8.93
CA HIS A 192 7.75 11.52 7.79
C HIS A 192 7.91 10.10 8.31
#